data_AF-A0AAD5K880-F1
#
_entry.id   AF-A0AAD5K880-F1
#
_cell.length_a   1.000
_cell.length_b   1.000
_cell.length_c   1.000
_cell.angle_alpha   90.00
_cell.angle_beta   90.00
_cell.angle_gamma   90.00
#
_symmetry.space_group_name_H-M   'P 1'
#
loop_
_entity.id
_entity.type
_entity.pdbx_description
1 polymer ?
#
loop_
_entity_poly.entity_id
_entity_poly.type
_entity_poly.pdbx_seq_one_letter_code
_entity_poly.pdbx_strand_id
1 'polypeptide(L)'
;MTVTMCDLLPKRNRPNQRKVPGLLYFIQKVTTESNVSCYVAIVALIYLERCKQALPRNATGDDDTAHRIFIAALLVADKFLQGTTWTSSKNRLTNGYMAKISSIYTVEQVNQLECSFLNLIKHQCWVNDLDVQNYLLRHRQDLLL
;
A
#
# COMPACT_ATOMS: atom_id res chain seq x y z
N MET A 1 -17.06 -29.47 37.63
CA MET A 1 -16.58 -28.41 36.72
C MET A 1 -17.35 -28.54 35.42
N THR A 2 -18.23 -27.59 35.10
CA THR A 2 -19.04 -27.60 33.88
C THR A 2 -18.26 -26.94 32.76
N VAL A 3 -17.84 -27.72 31.77
CA VAL A 3 -17.23 -27.20 30.53
C VAL A 3 -18.36 -26.71 29.63
N THR A 4 -18.24 -25.48 29.12
CA THR A 4 -19.25 -24.90 28.23
C THR A 4 -18.89 -25.14 26.77
N MET A 5 -19.86 -25.23 25.86
CA MET A 5 -19.62 -25.43 24.41
C MET A 5 -18.68 -24.39 23.79
N CYS A 6 -18.56 -23.21 24.41
CA CYS A 6 -17.62 -22.16 24.02
C CYS A 6 -16.14 -22.58 24.18
N ASP A 7 -15.85 -23.52 25.08
CA ASP A 7 -14.49 -24.03 25.36
C ASP A 7 -14.01 -25.04 24.31
N LEU A 8 -14.91 -25.56 23.46
CA LEU A 8 -14.62 -26.52 22.39
C LEU A 8 -14.37 -25.84 21.04
N LEU A 9 -14.67 -24.54 20.92
CA LEU A 9 -14.30 -23.78 19.74
C LEU A 9 -12.79 -23.53 19.79
N PRO A 10 -12.04 -23.81 18.70
CA PRO A 10 -10.65 -23.39 18.64
C PRO A 10 -10.65 -21.87 18.84
N LYS A 11 -10.18 -21.41 20.01
CA LYS A 11 -9.82 -20.00 20.21
C LYS A 11 -8.85 -19.71 19.09
N ARG A 12 -9.30 -18.97 18.07
CA ARG A 12 -8.47 -18.50 16.97
C ARG A 12 -7.31 -17.79 17.63
N ASN A 13 -6.21 -18.50 17.78
CA ASN A 13 -4.98 -17.99 18.34
C ASN A 13 -4.60 -16.88 17.38
N ARG A 14 -4.91 -15.61 17.70
CA ARG A 14 -4.52 -14.46 16.89
C ARG A 14 -3.02 -14.33 17.15
N PRO A 15 -2.15 -14.93 16.32
CA PRO A 15 -0.73 -14.95 16.63
C PRO A 15 -0.27 -13.52 16.37
N ASN A 16 0.13 -12.80 17.42
CA ASN A 16 0.45 -11.38 17.40
C ASN A 16 -0.71 -10.47 16.97
N GLN A 17 -1.34 -9.78 17.92
CA GLN A 17 -1.71 -8.39 17.67
C GLN A 17 -0.40 -7.64 17.40
N ARG A 18 0.07 -7.65 16.14
CA ARG A 18 1.11 -6.73 15.69
C ARG A 18 0.60 -5.36 16.10
N LYS A 19 1.35 -4.61 16.91
CA LYS A 19 1.02 -3.22 17.21
C LYS A 19 1.20 -2.45 15.90
N VAL A 20 0.15 -2.41 15.10
CA VAL A 20 0.14 -1.66 13.85
C VAL A 20 0.23 -0.19 14.24
N PRO A 21 1.22 0.56 13.75
CA PRO A 21 1.30 1.99 14.01
C PRO A 21 0.05 2.71 13.49
N GLY A 22 -0.20 3.93 13.95
CA GLY A 22 -1.23 4.76 13.32
C GLY A 22 -0.92 4.96 11.83
N LEU A 23 -1.94 4.86 10.98
CA LEU A 23 -1.77 4.90 9.51
C LEU A 23 -1.01 6.16 9.05
N LEU A 24 -1.33 7.32 9.61
CA LEU A 24 -0.66 8.58 9.25
C LEU A 24 0.84 8.54 9.58
N TYR A 25 1.19 8.06 10.77
CA TYR A 25 2.59 7.89 11.17
C TYR A 25 3.31 6.89 10.26
N PHE A 26 2.64 5.80 9.89
CA PHE A 26 3.19 4.80 8.99
C PHE A 26 3.46 5.35 7.59
N ILE A 27 2.52 6.10 7.02
CA ILE A 27 2.67 6.76 5.73
C ILE A 27 3.87 7.71 5.78
N GLN A 28 3.92 8.60 6.78
CA GLN A 28 5.02 9.55 6.96
C GLN A 28 6.37 8.84 7.06
N LYS A 29 6.48 7.81 7.91
CA LYS A 29 7.71 7.02 8.07
C LYS A 29 8.16 6.42 6.73
N VAL A 30 7.27 5.73 6.02
CA VAL A 30 7.60 5.04 4.78
C VAL A 30 7.96 6.03 3.68
N THR A 31 7.24 7.15 3.52
CA THR A 31 7.56 8.15 2.49
C THR A 31 8.88 8.86 2.76
N THR A 32 9.17 9.19 4.03
CA THR A 32 10.43 9.83 4.42
C THR A 32 11.62 8.89 4.24
N GLU A 33 11.49 7.63 4.66
CA GLU A 33 12.60 6.66 4.54
C GLU A 33 12.84 6.22 3.09
N SER A 34 11.78 6.07 2.29
CA SER A 34 11.91 5.62 0.89
C SER A 34 12.49 6.67 -0.05
N ASN A 35 12.40 7.96 0.29
CA ASN A 35 12.85 9.09 -0.54
C ASN A 35 12.26 9.06 -1.97
N VAL A 36 10.98 8.67 -2.08
CA VAL A 36 10.23 8.64 -3.34
C VAL A 36 9.96 10.06 -3.86
N SER A 37 9.89 10.22 -5.18
CA SER A 37 9.50 11.50 -5.78
C SER A 37 8.01 11.79 -5.58
N CYS A 38 7.62 13.06 -5.66
CA CYS A 38 6.21 13.44 -5.65
C CYS A 38 5.41 12.76 -6.77
N TYR A 39 6.02 12.55 -7.95
CA TYR A 39 5.37 11.84 -9.05
C TYR A 39 5.06 10.39 -8.69
N VAL A 40 6.00 9.66 -8.07
CA VAL A 40 5.77 8.28 -7.61
C VAL A 40 4.63 8.25 -6.57
N ALA A 41 4.59 9.21 -5.66
CA ALA A 41 3.50 9.33 -4.69
C ALA A 41 2.14 9.58 -5.37
N ILE A 42 2.07 10.46 -6.38
CA ILE A 42 0.84 10.74 -7.12
C ILE A 42 0.37 9.50 -7.90
N VAL A 43 1.29 8.78 -8.56
CA VAL A 43 0.95 7.52 -9.25
C VAL A 43 0.45 6.46 -8.26
N ALA A 44 1.05 6.38 -7.07
CA ALA A 44 0.54 5.51 -6.01
C ALA A 44 -0.88 5.91 -5.59
N LEU A 45 -1.20 7.20 -5.46
CA LEU A 45 -2.56 7.68 -5.17
C LEU A 45 -3.56 7.32 -6.28
N ILE A 46 -3.16 7.43 -7.55
CA ILE A 46 -3.98 6.96 -8.70
C ILE A 46 -4.25 5.45 -8.57
N TYR A 47 -3.24 4.66 -8.22
CA TYR A 47 -3.42 3.22 -7.99
C TYR A 47 -4.35 2.91 -6.80
N LEU A 48 -4.31 3.71 -5.74
CA LEU A 48 -5.24 3.59 -4.62
C LEU A 48 -6.69 3.90 -5.06
N GLU A 49 -6.91 4.88 -5.94
CA GLU A 49 -8.23 5.14 -6.50
C GLU A 49 -8.72 3.96 -7.38
N ARG A 50 -7.85 3.41 -8.23
CA ARG A 50 -8.14 2.20 -9.04
C ARG A 50 -8.48 1.01 -8.15
N CYS A 51 -7.73 0.81 -7.08
CA CYS A 51 -7.99 -0.22 -6.07
C CYS A 51 -9.36 -0.02 -5.42
N LYS A 52 -9.70 1.22 -5.00
CA LYS A 52 -10.99 1.55 -4.40
C LYS A 52 -12.16 1.27 -5.37
N GLN A 53 -11.99 1.56 -6.66
CA GLN A 53 -13.00 1.29 -7.68
C GLN A 53 -13.16 -0.22 -7.99
N ALA A 54 -12.09 -1.00 -7.85
CA ALA A 54 -12.12 -2.45 -8.06
C ALA A 54 -12.74 -3.23 -6.89
N LEU A 55 -12.78 -2.64 -5.69
CA LEU A 55 -13.36 -3.27 -4.51
C LEU A 55 -14.90 -3.33 -4.58
N PRO A 56 -15.53 -4.43 -4.13
CA PRO A 56 -16.98 -4.49 -3.98
C PRO A 56 -17.45 -3.46 -2.94
N ARG A 57 -18.68 -2.96 -3.11
CA ARG A 57 -19.26 -1.93 -2.22
C ARG A 57 -19.27 -2.29 -0.74
N ASN A 58 -19.27 -3.59 -0.43
CA ASN A 58 -19.30 -4.13 0.93
C ASN A 58 -17.94 -4.72 1.37
N ALA A 59 -16.84 -4.32 0.73
CA ALA A 59 -15.52 -4.76 1.14
C ALA A 59 -15.19 -4.27 2.56
N THR A 60 -14.92 -5.22 3.47
CA THR A 60 -14.44 -4.93 4.82
C THR A 60 -12.98 -5.35 4.93
N GLY A 61 -12.12 -4.44 5.39
CA GLY A 61 -10.72 -4.72 5.67
C GLY A 61 -10.48 -4.99 7.16
N ASP A 62 -9.43 -5.75 7.46
CA ASP A 62 -8.83 -5.86 8.79
C ASP A 62 -8.01 -4.61 9.13
N ASP A 63 -7.60 -4.45 10.40
CA ASP A 63 -6.89 -3.27 10.95
C ASP A 63 -5.65 -2.82 10.16
N ASP A 64 -4.92 -3.74 9.52
CA ASP A 64 -3.72 -3.44 8.74
C ASP A 64 -3.95 -3.33 7.22
N THR A 65 -5.19 -3.48 6.76
CA THR A 65 -5.52 -3.48 5.32
C THR A 65 -5.12 -2.19 4.63
N ALA A 66 -5.36 -1.04 5.26
CA ALA A 66 -4.92 0.26 4.72
C ALA A 66 -3.39 0.35 4.59
N HIS A 67 -2.65 -0.21 5.55
CA HIS A 67 -1.19 -0.24 5.53
C HIS A 67 -0.66 -1.12 4.40
N ARG A 68 -1.25 -2.31 4.24
CA ARG A 68 -0.94 -3.27 3.18
C ARG A 68 -1.16 -2.68 1.80
N ILE A 69 -2.33 -2.08 1.59
CA ILE A 69 -2.72 -1.45 0.33
C ILE A 69 -1.77 -0.29 0.01
N PHE A 70 -1.44 0.55 0.99
CA PHE A 70 -0.53 1.68 0.81
C PHE A 70 0.88 1.22 0.37
N ILE A 71 1.50 0.26 1.06
CA ILE A 71 2.85 -0.18 0.68
C ILE A 71 2.87 -0.85 -0.69
N ALA A 72 1.83 -1.62 -1.03
CA ALA A 72 1.75 -2.28 -2.31
C ALA A 72 1.59 -1.27 -3.44
N ALA A 73 0.73 -0.26 -3.27
CA ALA A 73 0.56 0.82 -4.24
C ALA A 73 1.87 1.59 -4.47
N LEU A 74 2.58 1.97 -3.39
CA LEU A 74 3.83 2.73 -3.49
C LEU A 74 4.95 1.92 -4.16
N LEU A 75 5.09 0.66 -3.77
CA LEU A 75 6.09 -0.26 -4.32
C LEU A 75 5.87 -0.51 -5.82
N VAL A 76 4.62 -0.76 -6.23
CA VAL A 76 4.27 -0.98 -7.64
C VAL A 76 4.48 0.30 -8.45
N ALA A 77 4.14 1.48 -7.90
CA ALA A 77 4.36 2.76 -8.56
C ALA A 77 5.85 3.01 -8.83
N ASP A 78 6.70 2.86 -7.83
CA ASP A 78 8.15 3.06 -7.98
C ASP A 78 8.76 2.11 -9.01
N LYS A 79 8.42 0.82 -8.93
CA LYS A 79 8.90 -0.20 -9.88
C LYS A 79 8.44 0.05 -11.30
N PHE A 80 7.19 0.47 -11.49
CA PHE A 80 6.65 0.72 -12.83
C PHE A 80 7.27 1.96 -13.48
N LEU A 81 7.55 2.99 -12.68
CA LEU A 81 8.17 4.23 -13.15
C LEU A 81 9.70 4.14 -13.25
N GLN A 82 10.29 3.00 -12.92
CA GLN A 82 11.73 2.78 -13.00
C GLN A 82 12.23 3.00 -14.44
N GLY A 83 13.23 3.87 -14.61
CA GLY A 83 13.79 4.22 -15.91
C GLY A 83 13.09 5.39 -16.62
N THR A 84 12.02 5.94 -16.04
CA THR A 84 11.40 7.19 -16.50
C THR A 84 12.06 8.42 -15.86
N THR A 85 11.75 9.61 -16.35
CA THR A 85 12.18 10.89 -15.76
C THR A 85 11.48 11.20 -14.43
N TRP A 86 10.42 10.48 -14.08
CA TRP A 86 9.61 10.74 -12.88
C TRP A 86 10.20 10.13 -11.61
N THR A 87 11.11 9.16 -11.74
CA THR A 87 11.81 8.55 -10.59
C THR A 87 13.19 9.17 -10.39
N SER A 88 13.63 9.27 -9.13
CA SER A 88 15.01 9.60 -8.83
C SER A 88 15.83 8.31 -8.90
N SER A 89 16.83 8.24 -9.78
CA SER A 89 17.65 7.02 -9.96
C SER A 89 18.44 6.58 -8.73
N LYS A 90 18.44 7.39 -7.66
CA LYS A 90 19.24 7.16 -6.46
C LYS A 90 18.69 6.06 -5.55
N ASN A 91 17.36 5.91 -5.43
CA ASN A 91 16.75 4.95 -4.49
C ASN A 91 15.61 4.16 -5.13
N ARG A 92 15.85 2.88 -5.39
CA ARG A 92 14.83 1.93 -5.87
C ARG A 92 14.14 1.24 -4.70
N LEU A 93 12.81 1.24 -4.69
CA LEU A 93 12.02 0.43 -3.75
C LEU A 93 12.05 -1.04 -4.16
N THR A 94 12.89 -1.81 -3.48
CA THR A 94 12.87 -3.27 -3.55
C THR A 94 11.98 -3.85 -2.44
N ASN A 95 11.50 -5.09 -2.62
CA ASN A 95 10.64 -5.74 -1.62
C ASN A 95 11.37 -5.94 -0.29
N GLY A 96 12.67 -6.23 -0.34
CA GLY A 96 13.53 -6.30 0.84
C GLY A 96 13.66 -4.97 1.57
N TYR A 97 13.82 -3.88 0.81
CA TYR A 97 13.91 -2.55 1.39
C TYR A 97 12.56 -2.09 1.97
N MET A 98 11.45 -2.35 1.28
CA MET A 98 10.10 -2.07 1.78
C MET A 98 9.79 -2.84 3.09
N ALA A 99 10.19 -4.11 3.17
CA ALA A 99 10.07 -4.90 4.40
C ALA A 99 10.88 -4.28 5.56
N LYS A 100 12.09 -3.81 5.28
CA LYS A 100 12.95 -3.14 6.26
C LYS A 100 12.31 -1.86 6.82
N ILE A 101 11.87 -0.95 5.94
CA ILE A 101 11.32 0.36 6.35
C ILE A 101 9.92 0.24 6.98
N SER A 102 9.10 -0.71 6.52
CA SER A 102 7.78 -0.94 7.14
C SER A 102 7.90 -1.55 8.54
N SER A 103 8.93 -2.36 8.80
CA SER A 103 9.24 -3.01 10.09
C SER A 103 8.15 -3.92 10.67
N ILE A 104 7.01 -4.06 9.97
CA ILE A 104 5.85 -4.87 10.39
C ILE A 104 5.52 -6.00 9.41
N TYR A 105 6.18 -6.02 8.25
CA TYR A 105 6.02 -7.04 7.21
C TYR A 105 7.34 -7.74 6.89
N THR A 106 7.28 -9.05 6.67
CA THR A 106 8.41 -9.82 6.11
C THR A 106 8.53 -9.58 4.62
N VAL A 107 9.69 -9.88 4.03
CA VAL A 107 9.89 -9.79 2.56
C VAL A 107 8.86 -10.65 1.82
N GLU A 108 8.57 -11.84 2.31
CA GLU A 108 7.56 -12.73 1.74
C GLU A 108 6.15 -12.12 1.78
N GLN A 109 5.79 -11.46 2.89
CA GLN A 109 4.53 -10.72 2.98
C GLN A 109 4.50 -9.58 1.98
N VAL A 110 5.57 -8.80 1.85
CA VAL A 110 5.64 -7.72 0.85
C VAL A 110 5.49 -8.25 -0.58
N ASN A 111 6.11 -9.39 -0.90
CA ASN A 111 5.92 -10.05 -2.20
C ASN A 111 4.46 -10.43 -2.44
N GLN A 112 3.80 -11.02 -1.44
CA GLN A 112 2.38 -11.38 -1.54
C GLN A 112 1.50 -10.13 -1.71
N LEU A 113 1.78 -9.06 -0.98
CA LEU A 113 1.05 -7.80 -1.08
C LEU A 113 1.18 -7.17 -2.46
N GLU A 114 2.38 -7.16 -3.03
CA GLU A 114 2.61 -6.70 -4.41
C GLU A 114 1.76 -7.49 -5.42
N CYS A 115 1.85 -8.84 -5.38
CA CYS A 115 1.10 -9.70 -6.29
C CYS A 115 -0.42 -9.54 -6.12
N SER A 116 -0.91 -9.53 -4.87
CA SER A 116 -2.33 -9.35 -4.57
C SER A 116 -2.84 -7.98 -5.05
N PHE A 117 -2.06 -6.93 -4.89
CA PHE A 117 -2.43 -5.59 -5.33
C PHE A 117 -2.49 -5.48 -6.86
N LEU A 118 -1.50 -6.02 -7.56
CA LEU A 118 -1.49 -6.07 -9.03
C LEU A 118 -2.72 -6.80 -9.59
N ASN A 119 -3.08 -7.93 -8.98
CA ASN A 119 -4.30 -8.65 -9.34
C ASN A 119 -5.57 -7.83 -9.06
N LEU A 120 -5.59 -7.10 -7.94
CA LEU A 120 -6.73 -6.26 -7.56
C LEU A 120 -6.95 -5.10 -8.55
N ILE A 121 -5.88 -4.44 -9.00
CA ILE A 121 -5.95 -3.39 -10.04
C ILE A 121 -5.96 -3.95 -11.47
N LYS A 122 -6.07 -5.28 -11.64
CA LYS A 122 -6.06 -5.97 -12.95
C LYS A 122 -4.87 -5.59 -13.84
N HIS A 123 -3.69 -5.42 -13.23
CA HIS A 123 -2.45 -5.00 -13.91
C HIS A 123 -2.57 -3.68 -14.69
N GLN A 124 -3.53 -2.82 -14.35
CA GLN A 124 -3.67 -1.49 -14.91
C GLN A 124 -2.62 -0.56 -14.27
N CYS A 125 -1.36 -0.70 -14.67
CA CYS A 125 -0.24 0.11 -14.18
C CYS A 125 0.10 1.30 -15.09
N TRP A 126 -0.38 1.31 -16.33
CA TRP A 126 -0.11 2.42 -17.22
C TRP A 126 -0.71 3.74 -16.69
N VAL A 127 0.14 4.77 -16.59
CA VAL A 127 -0.19 6.14 -16.21
C VAL A 127 0.67 7.07 -17.05
N ASN A 128 0.05 7.99 -17.77
CA ASN A 128 0.74 9.01 -18.58
C ASN A 128 0.71 10.39 -17.90
N ASP A 129 1.42 11.38 -18.48
CA ASP A 129 1.46 12.74 -17.93
C ASP A 129 0.07 13.38 -17.81
N LEU A 130 -0.83 13.10 -18.76
CA LEU A 130 -2.19 13.64 -18.77
C LEU A 130 -3.03 13.07 -17.61
N ASP A 131 -2.88 11.78 -17.30
CA ASP A 131 -3.54 11.13 -16.17
C ASP A 131 -3.10 11.78 -14.85
N VAL A 132 -1.80 12.05 -14.71
CA VAL A 132 -1.22 12.74 -13.53
C VAL A 132 -1.77 14.16 -13.42
N GLN A 133 -1.76 14.93 -14.52
CA GLN A 133 -2.29 16.29 -14.54
C GLN A 133 -3.78 16.34 -14.21
N ASN A 134 -4.58 15.46 -14.81
CA ASN A 134 -6.01 15.36 -14.53
C ASN A 134 -6.28 15.00 -13.06
N TYR A 135 -5.49 14.08 -12.50
CA TYR A 135 -5.58 13.73 -11.09
C TYR A 135 -5.29 14.93 -10.18
N LEU A 136 -4.20 15.67 -10.45
CA LEU A 136 -3.83 16.86 -9.71
C LEU A 136 -4.89 17.97 -9.81
N LEU A 137 -5.44 18.21 -11.00
CA LEU A 137 -6.50 19.21 -11.19
C LEU A 137 -7.77 18.86 -10.42
N ARG A 138 -8.16 17.57 -10.45
CA ARG A 138 -9.34 17.06 -9.74
C ARG A 138 -9.20 17.16 -8.22
N HIS A 139 -8.00 16.93 -7.71
CA HIS A 139 -7.69 16.91 -6.27
C HIS A 139 -6.96 18.17 -5.79
N ARG A 140 -6.97 19.25 -6.57
CA ARG A 140 -6.19 20.47 -6.29
C ARG A 140 -6.47 21.07 -4.92
N GLN A 141 -7.70 20.99 -4.44
CA GLN A 141 -8.09 21.51 -3.11
C GLN A 141 -7.58 20.64 -1.96
N ASP A 142 -7.48 19.32 -2.18
CA ASP A 142 -6.96 18.36 -1.20
C ASP A 142 -5.42 18.36 -1.15
N LEU A 143 -4.78 18.74 -2.26
CA LEU A 143 -3.33 18.73 -2.49
C LEU A 143 -2.73 20.14 -2.52
N LEU A 144 -3.34 21.12 -1.84
CA LEU A 144 -2.76 22.45 -1.69
C LEU A 144 -1.41 22.35 -0.97
N LEU A 145 -0.34 22.25 -1.78
CA LEU A 145 1.06 22.50 -1.43
C LEU A 145 1.27 23.99 -1.15
#